data_AF-A0A6V7TQ99-F1
#
_entry.id   AF-A0A6V7TQ99-F1
#
_cell.length_a   1.000
_cell.length_b   1.000
_cell.length_c   1.000
_cell.angle_alpha   90.00
_cell.angle_beta   90.00
_cell.angle_gamma   90.00
#
_symmetry.space_group_name_H-M   'P 1'
#
loop_
_entity.id
_entity.type
_entity.pdbx_description
1 polymer ?
#
loop_
_entity_poly.entity_id
_entity_poly.type
_entity_poly.pdbx_seq_one_letter_code
_entity_poly.pdbx_strand_id
1 'polypeptide(L)'
;MRNPTAIAINFVDNLEAMKSARDALQSTVGQNVNIQADGFMLYVPVPKITRERREEIANKVGAALIKEYKQALQQIYSKYSRLITDSTKKQDLPIRLNNGLLAEMRKLSQEGSSITKNYGT
;
A
#
# COMPACT_ATOMS: atom_id res chain seq x y z
N MET A 1 -20.12 12.92 -20.52
CA MET A 1 -19.24 12.77 -19.34
C MET A 1 -20.03 12.02 -18.26
N ARG A 2 -19.89 10.69 -18.16
CA ARG A 2 -20.66 9.86 -17.22
C ARG A 2 -20.03 10.04 -15.82
N ASN A 3 -20.84 10.55 -14.89
CA ASN A 3 -20.67 10.65 -13.43
C ASN A 3 -19.24 10.49 -12.84
N PRO A 4 -18.63 11.53 -12.25
CA PRO A 4 -17.29 11.44 -11.62
C PRO A 4 -17.23 10.50 -10.41
N THR A 5 -18.36 9.99 -9.93
CA THR A 5 -18.43 9.01 -8.84
C THR A 5 -18.61 7.57 -9.32
N ALA A 6 -18.35 7.25 -10.59
CA ALA A 6 -18.42 5.88 -11.10
C ALA A 6 -17.19 5.51 -11.92
N ILE A 7 -16.67 4.31 -11.70
CA ILE A 7 -15.60 3.70 -12.48
C ILE A 7 -16.24 2.89 -13.60
N ALA A 8 -15.80 3.13 -14.84
CA ALA A 8 -16.20 2.35 -16.00
C ALA A 8 -15.09 1.37 -16.37
N ILE A 9 -15.41 0.09 -16.49
CA ILE A 9 -14.49 -1.00 -16.85
C ILE A 9 -14.96 -1.59 -18.17
N ASN A 10 -14.06 -1.67 -19.16
CA ASN A 10 -14.33 -2.21 -20.48
C ASN A 10 -13.91 -3.68 -20.58
N PHE A 11 -14.81 -4.53 -21.08
CA PHE A 11 -14.65 -5.97 -21.29
C PHE A 11 -14.73 -6.37 -22.77
N VAL A 12 -14.49 -5.43 -23.71
CA VAL A 12 -14.58 -5.69 -25.16
C VAL A 12 -13.74 -6.89 -25.61
N ASP A 13 -12.57 -7.09 -24.99
CA ASP A 13 -11.65 -8.18 -25.34
C ASP A 13 -12.03 -9.53 -24.70
N ASN A 14 -12.82 -9.51 -23.62
CA ASN A 14 -13.22 -10.72 -22.89
C ASN A 14 -14.51 -10.50 -22.09
N LEU A 15 -15.64 -10.76 -22.75
CA LEU A 15 -16.97 -10.59 -22.15
C LEU A 15 -17.30 -11.69 -21.12
N GLU A 16 -16.72 -12.88 -21.25
CA GLU A 16 -16.95 -13.99 -20.31
C GLU A 16 -16.42 -13.68 -18.91
N ALA A 17 -15.28 -12.97 -18.83
CA ALA A 17 -14.71 -12.51 -17.57
C ALA A 17 -15.58 -11.46 -16.86
N MET A 18 -16.47 -10.76 -17.59
CA MET A 18 -17.28 -9.67 -17.02
C MET A 18 -18.18 -10.15 -15.87
N LYS A 19 -18.76 -11.36 -15.98
CA LYS A 19 -19.62 -11.91 -14.92
C LYS A 19 -18.81 -12.22 -13.66
N SER A 20 -17.66 -12.88 -13.82
CA SER A 20 -16.78 -13.19 -12.70
C SER A 20 -16.24 -11.93 -12.03
N ALA A 21 -15.85 -10.92 -12.83
CA ALA A 21 -15.41 -9.63 -12.32
C ALA A 21 -16.53 -8.90 -11.56
N ARG A 22 -17.77 -8.94 -12.07
CA ARG A 22 -18.94 -8.37 -11.37
C ARG A 22 -19.14 -9.01 -10.00
N ASP A 23 -19.11 -10.33 -9.93
CA ASP A 23 -19.34 -11.07 -8.68
C ASP A 23 -18.22 -10.79 -7.65
N ALA A 24 -16.96 -10.74 -8.12
CA ALA A 24 -15.81 -10.36 -7.29
C ALA A 24 -15.89 -8.91 -6.79
N LEU A 25 -16.30 -7.97 -7.64
CA LEU A 25 -16.49 -6.58 -7.24
C LEU A 25 -17.67 -6.43 -6.26
N GLN A 26 -18.76 -7.17 -6.47
CA GLN A 26 -19.92 -7.11 -5.58
C GLN A 26 -19.57 -7.63 -4.17
N SER A 27 -18.77 -8.69 -4.08
CA SER A 27 -18.32 -9.24 -2.79
C SER A 27 -17.34 -8.33 -2.05
N THR A 28 -16.51 -7.55 -2.76
CA THR A 28 -15.49 -6.67 -2.16
C THR A 28 -16.03 -5.29 -1.78
N VAL A 29 -16.86 -4.69 -2.64
CA VAL A 29 -17.44 -3.35 -2.41
C VAL A 29 -18.67 -3.43 -1.49
N GLY A 30 -19.29 -4.60 -1.40
CA GLY A 30 -20.44 -4.87 -0.54
C GLY A 30 -21.78 -4.78 -1.27
N GLN A 31 -22.83 -5.36 -0.69
CA GLN A 31 -24.16 -5.51 -1.31
C GLN A 31 -24.92 -4.18 -1.53
N ASN A 32 -24.48 -3.09 -0.90
CA ASN A 32 -25.12 -1.77 -1.01
C ASN A 32 -24.71 -0.97 -2.27
N VAL A 33 -23.77 -1.48 -3.06
CA VAL A 33 -23.36 -0.84 -4.32
C VAL A 33 -23.95 -1.60 -5.49
N ASN A 34 -24.78 -0.92 -6.29
CA ASN A 34 -25.37 -1.50 -7.49
C ASN A 34 -24.44 -1.32 -8.68
N ILE A 35 -23.76 -2.41 -9.07
CA ILE A 35 -22.92 -2.46 -10.26
C ILE A 35 -23.82 -2.64 -11.49
N GLN A 36 -23.74 -1.72 -12.45
CA GLN A 36 -24.53 -1.75 -13.68
C GLN A 36 -23.70 -2.34 -14.83
N ALA A 37 -24.30 -3.20 -15.64
CA ALA A 37 -23.70 -3.72 -16.87
C ALA A 37 -24.46 -3.16 -18.08
N ASP A 38 -23.73 -2.65 -19.05
CA ASP A 38 -24.24 -2.04 -20.29
C ASP A 38 -23.34 -2.50 -21.45
N GLY A 39 -23.79 -3.52 -22.18
CA GLY A 39 -22.99 -4.18 -23.23
C GLY A 39 -21.70 -4.79 -22.67
N PHE A 40 -20.56 -4.31 -23.19
CA PHE A 40 -19.20 -4.67 -22.77
C PHE A 40 -18.65 -3.75 -21.67
N MET A 41 -19.47 -2.87 -21.10
CA MET A 41 -19.05 -1.94 -20.04
C MET A 41 -19.70 -2.31 -18.71
N LEU A 42 -18.89 -2.23 -17.66
CA LEU A 42 -19.33 -2.37 -16.28
C LEU A 42 -19.11 -1.05 -15.54
N TYR A 43 -20.17 -0.52 -14.94
CA TYR A 43 -20.16 0.73 -14.19
C TYR A 43 -20.27 0.44 -12.70
N VAL A 44 -19.21 0.77 -11.96
CA VAL A 44 -19.11 0.59 -10.51
C VAL A 44 -19.26 1.95 -9.84
N PRO A 45 -20.34 2.19 -9.08
CA PRO A 45 -20.44 3.39 -8.25
C PRO A 45 -19.36 3.37 -7.17
N VAL A 46 -18.64 4.48 -7.02
CA VAL A 46 -17.73 4.73 -5.91
C VAL A 46 -18.58 5.24 -4.74
N PRO A 47 -18.72 4.45 -3.66
CA PRO A 47 -19.47 4.89 -2.49
C PRO A 47 -18.77 6.09 -1.85
N LYS A 48 -19.56 7.02 -1.31
CA LYS A 48 -19.01 8.14 -0.55
C LYS A 48 -18.28 7.60 0.67
N ILE A 49 -16.99 7.92 0.81
CA ILE A 49 -16.24 7.51 2.00
C ILE A 49 -16.74 8.34 3.19
N THR A 50 -17.35 7.68 4.16
CA THR A 50 -17.75 8.31 5.42
C THR A 50 -16.51 8.66 6.24
N ARG A 51 -16.64 9.61 7.17
CA ARG A 51 -15.54 9.97 8.08
C ARG A 51 -15.01 8.75 8.85
N GLU A 52 -15.91 7.92 9.36
CA GLU A 52 -15.59 6.68 10.07
C GLU A 52 -14.77 5.72 9.21
N ARG A 53 -15.17 5.52 7.94
CA ARG A 53 -14.43 4.64 7.02
C ARG A 53 -13.07 5.21 6.64
N ARG A 54 -12.93 6.54 6.53
CA ARG A 54 -11.62 7.20 6.33
C ARG A 54 -10.70 6.94 7.52
N GLU A 55 -11.21 7.11 8.74
CA GLU A 55 -10.45 6.87 9.97
C GLU A 55 -10.07 5.38 10.10
N GLU A 56 -10.97 4.46 9.76
CA GLU A 56 -10.68 3.03 9.73
C GLU A 56 -9.57 2.69 8.73
N ILE A 57 -9.63 3.21 7.50
CA ILE A 57 -8.61 2.96 6.47
C ILE A 57 -7.27 3.56 6.89
N ALA A 58 -7.25 4.79 7.40
CA ALA A 58 -6.04 5.45 7.87
C ALA A 58 -5.37 4.66 9.01
N ASN A 59 -6.18 4.22 9.98
CA ASN A 59 -5.68 3.49 11.15
C ASN A 59 -5.26 2.05 10.82
N LYS A 60 -6.04 1.32 10.02
CA LYS A 60 -5.77 -0.11 9.76
C LYS A 60 -4.75 -0.29 8.64
N VAL A 61 -4.98 0.33 7.49
CA VAL A 61 -4.15 0.12 6.30
C VAL A 61 -2.88 0.96 6.39
N GLY A 62 -3.01 2.23 6.77
CA GLY A 62 -1.85 3.12 6.92
C GLY A 62 -0.85 2.62 7.95
N ALA A 63 -1.32 2.25 9.16
CA ALA A 63 -0.42 1.77 10.20
C ALA A 63 0.21 0.40 9.88
N ALA A 64 -0.55 -0.52 9.28
CA ALA A 64 -0.02 -1.82 8.86
C ALA A 64 1.07 -1.68 7.80
N LEU A 65 0.83 -0.85 6.77
CA LEU A 65 1.80 -0.62 5.70
C LEU A 65 3.10 -0.01 6.23
N ILE A 66 3.02 0.97 7.14
CA ILE A 66 4.22 1.56 7.77
C ILE A 66 4.97 0.52 8.61
N LYS A 67 4.23 -0.32 9.34
CA LYS A 67 4.82 -1.38 10.16
C LYS A 67 5.60 -2.36 9.29
N GLU A 68 5.02 -2.83 8.20
CA GLU A 68 5.70 -3.71 7.24
C GLU A 68 6.93 -3.04 6.62
N TYR A 69 6.82 -1.77 6.22
CA TYR A 69 7.94 -1.00 5.71
C TYR A 69 9.10 -0.90 6.72
N LYS A 70 8.80 -0.60 8.00
CA LYS A 70 9.82 -0.55 9.07
C LYS A 70 10.45 -1.91 9.32
N GLN A 71 9.67 -2.99 9.26
CA GLN A 71 10.19 -4.35 9.41
C GLN A 71 11.13 -4.72 8.27
N ALA A 72 10.78 -4.38 7.02
CA ALA A 72 11.64 -4.61 5.87
C ALA A 72 12.98 -3.85 5.99
N LEU A 73 12.94 -2.58 6.39
CA LEU A 73 14.15 -1.79 6.66
C LEU A 73 15.02 -2.43 7.75
N GLN A 74 14.42 -2.92 8.83
CA GLN A 74 15.15 -3.57 9.92
C GLN A 74 15.81 -4.88 9.45
N GLN A 75 15.14 -5.67 8.62
CA GLN A 75 15.72 -6.89 8.04
C GLN A 75 16.95 -6.57 7.17
N ILE A 76 16.85 -5.52 6.34
CA ILE A 76 17.98 -5.02 5.52
C ILE A 76 19.12 -4.61 6.44
N TYR A 77 18.87 -3.76 7.43
CA TYR A 77 19.88 -3.32 8.40
C TYR A 77 20.57 -4.51 9.08
N SER A 78 19.80 -5.48 9.60
CA SER A 78 20.35 -6.67 10.26
C SER A 78 21.20 -7.53 9.33
N LYS A 79 20.81 -7.68 8.06
CA LYS A 79 21.57 -8.43 7.06
C LYS A 79 22.94 -7.78 6.80
N TYR A 80 22.95 -6.48 6.51
CA TYR A 80 24.19 -5.77 6.18
C TYR A 80 25.08 -5.55 7.41
N SER A 81 24.52 -5.34 8.60
CA SER A 81 25.28 -5.22 9.83
C SER A 81 26.05 -6.50 10.19
N ARG A 82 25.44 -7.68 9.98
CA ARG A 82 26.14 -8.97 10.12
C ARG A 82 27.28 -9.09 9.11
N LEU A 83 27.02 -8.82 7.83
CA LEU A 83 28.05 -8.86 6.79
C LEU A 83 29.24 -7.94 7.11
N ILE A 84 28.99 -6.72 7.56
CA ILE A 84 30.04 -5.75 7.93
C ILE A 84 30.89 -6.27 9.10
N THR A 85 30.25 -6.91 10.07
CA THR A 85 30.91 -7.50 11.25
C THR A 85 31.74 -8.73 10.88
N ASP A 86 31.24 -9.59 9.99
CA ASP A 86 31.91 -10.82 9.57
C ASP A 86 33.08 -10.56 8.60
N SER A 87 33.02 -9.49 7.82
CA SER A 87 33.97 -9.22 6.73
C SER A 87 35.27 -8.52 7.16
N THR A 88 35.33 -7.93 8.36
CA THR A 88 36.38 -6.97 8.70
C THR A 88 37.12 -7.27 10.00
N LYS A 89 38.43 -7.45 9.92
CA LYS A 89 39.33 -7.69 11.08
C LYS A 89 39.78 -6.41 11.81
N LYS A 90 39.56 -5.22 11.24
CA LYS A 90 39.90 -3.92 11.85
C LYS A 90 38.72 -3.42 12.68
N GLN A 91 38.91 -3.05 13.94
CA GLN A 91 37.82 -2.74 14.87
C GLN A 91 37.06 -1.44 14.54
N ASP A 92 37.73 -0.43 13.95
CA ASP A 92 37.13 0.91 13.75
C ASP A 92 36.26 1.05 12.48
N LEU A 93 36.59 0.32 11.42
CA LEU A 93 35.89 0.42 10.13
C LEU A 93 34.44 -0.12 10.19
N PRO A 94 34.15 -1.26 10.85
CA PRO A 94 32.80 -1.80 11.04
C PRO A 94 31.90 -0.85 11.82
N ILE A 95 32.45 -0.18 12.84
CA ILE A 95 31.71 0.77 13.68
C ILE A 95 31.23 1.95 12.84
N ARG A 96 32.11 2.54 12.01
CA ARG A 96 31.76 3.66 11.12
C ARG A 96 30.73 3.26 10.07
N LEU A 97 30.88 2.09 9.45
CA LEU A 97 29.95 1.59 8.44
C LEU A 97 28.57 1.28 9.03
N ASN A 98 28.51 0.64 10.20
CA ASN A 98 27.25 0.38 10.91
C ASN A 98 26.55 1.68 11.32
N ASN A 99 27.30 2.69 11.77
CA ASN A 99 26.73 3.99 12.13
C ASN A 99 26.14 4.72 10.91
N GLY A 100 26.80 4.66 9.74
CA GLY A 100 26.28 5.19 8.49
C GLY A 100 25.01 4.48 8.04
N LEU A 101 25.02 3.14 8.05
CA LEU A 101 23.86 2.32 7.72
C LEU A 101 22.67 2.58 8.66
N LEU A 102 22.92 2.75 9.95
CA LEU A 102 21.89 3.08 10.93
C LEU A 102 21.30 4.47 10.70
N ALA A 103 22.13 5.46 10.35
CA ALA A 103 21.67 6.80 10.03
C ALA A 103 20.77 6.80 8.79
N GLU A 104 21.14 6.05 7.76
CA GLU A 104 20.35 5.90 6.54
C GLU A 104 19.02 5.18 6.78
N MET A 105 19.03 4.08 7.55
CA MET A 105 17.80 3.39 7.96
C MET A 105 16.84 4.31 8.72
N ARG A 106 17.37 5.16 9.62
CA ARG A 106 16.57 6.15 10.37
C ARG A 106 15.96 7.20 9.45
N LYS A 107 16.72 7.72 8.49
CA LYS A 107 16.25 8.68 7.50
C LYS A 107 15.08 8.11 6.68
N LEU A 108 15.26 6.92 6.11
CA LEU A 108 14.23 6.23 5.32
C LEU A 108 12.97 5.91 6.14
N SER A 109 13.12 5.57 7.41
CA SER A 109 12.00 5.33 8.34
C SER A 109 11.21 6.60 8.66
N GLN A 110 11.90 7.75 8.80
CA GLN A 110 11.28 9.06 9.00
C GLN A 110 10.56 9.55 7.74
N GLU A 111 11.14 9.37 6.56
CA GLU A 111 10.52 9.68 5.27
C GLU A 111 9.22 8.87 5.09
N GLY A 112 9.27 7.55 5.31
CA GLY A 112 8.09 6.69 5.25
C GLY A 112 6.98 7.09 6.24
N SER A 113 7.36 7.57 7.43
CA SER A 113 6.40 8.04 8.44
C SER A 113 5.80 9.42 8.11
N SER A 114 6.50 10.23 7.31
CA SER A 114 6.04 11.56 6.87
C SER A 114 5.01 11.44 5.73
N ILE A 115 5.21 10.48 4.83
CA ILE A 115 4.28 10.21 3.72
C ILE A 115 2.87 9.94 4.25
N THR A 116 2.73 9.17 5.33
CA THR A 116 1.42 8.82 5.88
C THR A 116 0.73 9.94 6.66
N LYS A 117 1.48 10.94 7.15
CA LYS A 117 0.87 12.11 7.82
C LYS A 117 0.20 13.06 6.83
N ASN A 118 0.67 13.10 5.58
CA ASN A 118 0.13 13.99 4.55
C ASN A 118 -1.19 13.51 3.91
N TYR A 119 -1.59 12.25 4.13
CA TYR A 119 -2.86 11.69 3.63
C TYR A 119 -3.94 11.56 4.72
N GLY A 120 -3.70 12.10 5.92
CA GLY A 120 -4.56 11.95 7.10
C GLY A 120 -5.42 13.18 7.47
N THR A 121 -5.61 14.14 6.56
CA THR A 121 -6.49 15.31 6.77
C THR A 121 -7.77 15.24 5.95
#